data_AF-A0A7Y5QM24-F1
#
_entry.id   AF-A0A7Y5QM24-F1
#
_cell.length_a   1.000
_cell.length_b   1.000
_cell.length_c   1.000
_cell.angle_alpha   90.00
_cell.angle_beta   90.00
_cell.angle_gamma   90.00
#
_symmetry.space_group_name_H-M   'P 1'
#
loop_
_entity.id
_entity.type
_entity.pdbx_description
1 polymer ?
#
loop_
_entity_poly.entity_id
_entity_poly.type
_entity_poly.pdbx_seq_one_letter_code
_entity_poly.pdbx_strand_id
1 'polypeptide(L)' 'MLRAIRETQGDAGAASEEAIREATRTVASLTGIDAAPEGGCAMAVLTALVREGRVDRAANVVVYNTGSGASYRM' A
#
# COMPACT_ATOMS: atom_id res chain seq x y z
N MET A 1 17.80 0.72 -1.57
CA MET A 1 16.65 0.15 -0.85
C MET A 1 17.04 -0.79 0.30
N LEU A 2 17.74 -1.92 0.07
CA LEU A 2 18.06 -2.88 1.15
C LEU A 2 18.82 -2.30 2.35
N ARG A 3 19.75 -1.34 2.10
CA ARG A 3 20.44 -0.62 3.18
C ARG A 3 19.45 0.13 4.07
N ALA A 4 18.56 0.93 3.48
CA ALA A 4 17.57 1.72 4.23
C ALA A 4 16.65 0.82 5.06
N ILE A 5 16.12 -0.26 4.46
CA ILE A 5 15.29 -1.24 5.20
C ILE A 5 16.05 -1.80 6.41
N ARG A 6 17.34 -2.14 6.26
CA ARG A 6 18.14 -2.66 7.37
C ARG A 6 18.41 -1.61 8.46
N GLU A 7 18.81 -0.41 8.07
CA GLU A 7 19.16 0.68 8.99
C GLU A 7 17.95 1.19 9.78
N THR A 8 16.75 1.16 9.19
CA THR A 8 15.51 1.58 9.85
C THR A 8 14.75 0.43 10.51
N GLN A 9 15.31 -0.79 10.50
CA GLN A 9 14.60 -2.01 10.91
C GLN A 9 13.23 -2.15 10.22
N GLY A 10 13.17 -1.74 8.95
CA GLY A 10 11.97 -1.70 8.15
C GLY A 10 11.60 -3.05 7.54
N ASP A 11 10.56 -3.02 6.72
CA ASP A 11 9.92 -4.19 6.17
C ASP A 11 9.80 -4.15 4.63
N ALA A 12 9.55 -5.30 4.02
CA ALA A 12 9.22 -5.45 2.62
C ALA A 12 8.19 -6.58 2.42
N GLY A 13 7.23 -6.33 1.54
CA GLY A 13 6.23 -7.32 1.13
C GLY A 13 5.95 -7.24 -0.36
N ALA A 14 5.30 -8.28 -0.87
CA ALA A 14 4.81 -8.36 -2.24
C ALA A 14 3.29 -8.60 -2.21
N ALA A 15 2.59 -8.12 -3.24
CA ALA A 15 1.16 -8.30 -3.42
C ALA A 15 0.89 -8.88 -4.80
N SER A 16 -0.09 -9.78 -4.92
CA SER A 16 -0.58 -10.23 -6.22
C SER A 16 -1.34 -9.12 -6.93
N GLU A 17 -1.52 -9.23 -8.25
CA GLU A 17 -2.31 -8.26 -9.01
C GLU A 17 -3.75 -8.15 -8.49
N GLU A 18 -4.36 -9.26 -8.07
CA GLU A 18 -5.70 -9.28 -7.48
C GLU A 18 -5.74 -8.46 -6.19
N ALA A 19 -4.76 -8.65 -5.30
CA ALA A 19 -4.65 -7.91 -4.05
C ALA A 19 -4.43 -6.42 -4.30
N ILE A 20 -3.59 -6.06 -5.28
CA ILE A 20 -3.37 -4.67 -5.68
C ILE A 20 -4.67 -4.05 -6.17
N ARG A 21 -5.41 -4.74 -7.04
CA ARG A 21 -6.68 -4.27 -7.60
C ARG A 21 -7.75 -4.10 -6.53
N GLU A 22 -7.88 -5.07 -5.62
CA GLU A 22 -8.78 -5.04 -4.46
C GLU A 22 -8.47 -3.85 -3.55
N ALA A 23 -7.20 -3.67 -3.18
CA ALA A 23 -6.77 -2.59 -2.30
C ALA A 23 -6.96 -1.21 -2.96
N THR A 24 -6.64 -1.07 -4.24
CA THR A 24 -6.88 0.18 -5.00
C THR A 24 -8.36 0.56 -4.98
N ARG A 25 -9.25 -0.40 -5.28
CA ARG A 25 -10.70 -0.17 -5.21
C ARG A 25 -11.16 0.20 -3.80
N THR A 26 -10.62 -0.45 -2.78
CA THR A 26 -10.95 -0.20 -1.37
C THR A 26 -10.55 1.21 -0.94
N VAL A 27 -9.37 1.67 -1.34
CA VAL A 27 -8.93 3.06 -1.09
C VAL A 27 -9.92 4.04 -1.72
N ALA A 28 -10.24 3.85 -3.00
CA ALA A 28 -11.15 4.73 -3.71
C ALA A 28 -12.55 4.75 -3.09
N SER A 29 -13.11 3.58 -2.74
CA SER A 29 -14.47 3.49 -2.20
C SER A 29 -14.61 4.06 -0.79
N LEU A 30 -13.58 3.93 0.04
CA LEU A 30 -13.63 4.39 1.44
C LEU A 30 -13.19 5.84 1.62
N THR A 31 -12.33 6.36 0.74
CA THR A 31 -11.70 7.68 0.92
C THR A 31 -12.03 8.68 -0.17
N GLY A 32 -12.56 8.23 -1.31
CA GLY A 32 -12.71 9.06 -2.51
C GLY A 32 -11.39 9.36 -3.23
N ILE A 33 -10.26 8.81 -2.79
CA ILE A 33 -8.95 9.01 -3.41
C ILE A 33 -8.79 8.04 -4.58
N ASP A 34 -8.65 8.59 -5.78
CA ASP A 34 -8.37 7.84 -7.01
C ASP A 34 -6.88 7.46 -7.14
N ALA A 35 -6.42 6.57 -6.26
CA ALA A 35 -5.04 6.10 -6.22
C ALA A 35 -4.69 5.23 -7.44
N ALA A 36 -3.41 5.26 -7.83
CA ALA A 36 -2.88 4.33 -8.83
C ALA A 36 -2.64 2.93 -8.23
N PRO A 37 -2.42 1.89 -9.06
CA PRO A 37 -2.11 0.54 -8.59
C PRO A 37 -0.93 0.47 -7.61
N GLU A 38 0.07 1.34 -7.74
CA GLU A 38 1.21 1.42 -6.81
C GLU A 38 0.77 1.82 -5.40
N GLY A 39 -0.20 2.75 -5.29
CA GLY A 39 -0.85 3.09 -4.02
C GLY A 39 -1.66 1.92 -3.45
N GLY A 40 -2.34 1.17 -4.32
CA GLY A 40 -3.01 -0.08 -3.94
C GLY A 40 -2.04 -1.15 -3.45
N CYS A 41 -0.89 -1.30 -4.09
CA CYS A 41 0.17 -2.23 -3.67
C CYS A 41 0.68 -1.89 -2.28
N ALA A 42 1.01 -0.62 -2.03
CA ALA A 42 1.44 -0.16 -0.70
C ALA A 42 0.37 -0.42 0.36
N MET A 43 -0.92 -0.19 0.05
CA MET A 43 -2.02 -0.47 0.97
C MET A 43 -2.25 -1.97 1.21
N ALA A 44 -2.11 -2.81 0.18
CA ALA A 44 -2.22 -4.26 0.31
C ALA A 44 -1.13 -4.82 1.24
N VAL A 45 0.13 -4.41 1.03
CA VAL A 45 1.25 -4.80 1.87
C VAL A 45 1.10 -4.26 3.29
N LEU A 46 0.74 -2.99 3.46
CA LEU A 46 0.49 -2.41 4.78
C LEU A 46 -0.60 -3.18 5.55
N THR A 47 -1.69 -3.54 4.88
CA THR A 47 -2.78 -4.32 5.48
C THR A 47 -2.31 -5.69 5.95
N ALA A 48 -1.45 -6.36 5.17
CA ALA A 48 -0.84 -7.63 5.57
C ALA A 48 0.09 -7.45 6.80
N LEU A 49 0.97 -6.44 6.78
CA LEU A 49 1.89 -6.17 7.90
C LEU A 49 1.15 -5.83 9.20
N VAL A 50 0.03 -5.10 9.13
CA VAL A 50 -0.83 -4.84 10.30
C VAL A 50 -1.48 -6.14 10.82
N ARG A 51 -1.96 -7.01 9.91
CA ARG A 51 -2.54 -8.32 10.29
C ARG A 51 -1.51 -9.24 10.93
N GLU A 52 -0.27 -9.19 10.47
CA GLU A 52 0.86 -9.94 11.01
C GLU A 52 1.41 -9.36 12.33
N GLY A 53 0.92 -8.19 12.76
CA GLY A 53 1.40 -7.50 13.96
C GLY A 53 2.78 -6.83 13.79
N ARG A 54 3.25 -6.67 12.56
CA ARG A 54 4.54 -6.05 12.22
C ARG A 54 4.44 -4.53 12.12
N VAL A 55 3.23 -4.02 11.87
CA VAL A 55 2.87 -2.60 12.02
C VAL A 55 1.74 -2.52 13.04
N ASP A 56 1.91 -1.66 14.04
CA ASP A 56 0.86 -1.43 15.05
C ASP A 56 -0.40 -0.87 14.35
N ARG A 57 -1.57 -1.40 14.70
CA ARG A 57 -2.87 -0.94 14.18
C ARG A 57 -3.16 0.53 14.50
N ALA A 58 -2.57 1.06 15.57
CA ALA A 58 -2.68 2.47 15.97
C ALA A 58 -1.55 3.35 15.40
N ALA A 59 -0.64 2.81 14.58
CA ALA A 59 0.45 3.58 14.01
C ALA A 59 -0.04 4.66 13.04
N ASN A 60 0.59 5.83 13.09
CA ASN A 60 0.43 6.85 12.06
C ASN A 60 1.32 6.48 10.86
N VAL A 61 0.70 6.18 9.72
CA VAL A 61 1.39 5.72 8.52
C VAL A 61 1.12 6.66 7.36
N VAL A 62 2.18 7.00 6.61
CA VAL A 62 2.07 7.72 5.34
C VAL A 62 2.24 6.73 4.20
N VAL A 63 1.24 6.65 3.32
CA VAL A 63 1.29 5.84 2.10
C VAL A 63 1.60 6.73 0.92
N TYR A 64 2.72 6.48 0.26
CA TYR A 64 3.13 7.19 -0.95
C TYR A 64 2.42 6.61 -2.17
N ASN A 65 1.31 7.24 -2.56
CA ASN A 65 0.68 7.00 -3.84
C ASN A 65 1.42 7.80 -4.93
N THR A 66 2.10 7.11 -5.85
CA THR A 66 3.01 7.73 -6.83
C THR A 66 2.34 8.20 -8.13
N GLY A 67 1.04 7.95 -8.29
CA GLY A 67 0.30 8.30 -9.51
C GLY A 67 -1.21 8.42 -9.29
N SER A 68 -1.96 8.67 -10.37
CA SER A 68 -3.43 8.72 -10.34
C SER A 68 -4.02 7.48 -11.02
N GLY A 69 -5.17 7.01 -10.52
CA GLY A 69 -5.94 5.96 -11.19
C GLY A 69 -6.38 6.34 -12.61
N ALA A 70 -6.47 7.64 -12.93
CA ALA A 70 -6.77 8.13 -14.28
C ALA A 70 -5.75 7.67 -15.33
N SER A 71 -4.49 7.48 -14.97
CA SER A 71 -3.45 7.00 -15.89
C SER A 71 -3.65 5.55 -16.35
N TYR A 72 -4.55 4.81 -15.70
CA TYR A 72 -4.78 3.38 -15.92
C TYR A 72 -6.16 3.07 -16.51
N ARG A 73 -6.93 4.10 -16.85
CA ARG A 73 -8.20 3.95 -17.58
C ARG A 73 -7.90 4.08 -19.07
N MET A 74 -7.90 2.95 -19.79
CA MET A 74 -7.95 2.93 -21.25
C MET A 74 -9.38 2.67 -21.71
#